data_AF-A0A3N9W2F8-F1
#
_entry.id   AF-A0A3N9W2F8-F1
#
_cell.length_a   1.000
_cell.length_b   1.000
_cell.length_c   1.000
_cell.angle_alpha   90.00
_cell.angle_beta   90.00
_cell.angle_gamma   90.00
#
_symmetry.space_group_name_H-M   'P 1'
#
loop_
_entity.id
_entity.type
_entity.pdbx_description
1 polymer ?
#
loop_
_entity_poly.entity_id
_entity_poly.type
_entity_poly.pdbx_seq_one_letter_code
_entity_poly.pdbx_strand_id
1 'polypeptide(L)'
;MGFMRDVEIVWDDLLEAFENVDAETVFFIDRDTGEIFSVPVDYEDDDFWEEIEANEDRYLQIPDFDYDQERQLLHEFIKGMTNSSLKGLLERSLMGKQTFGRLEEILSFYPEETERLLALKDELISARIRNWLENNDIFLSDDHH
;
A
#
# COMPACT_ATOMS: atom_id res chain seq x y z
N MET A 1 -30.75 -3.18 9.92
CA MET A 1 -30.38 -1.76 9.78
C MET A 1 -29.00 -1.63 10.38
N GLY A 2 -27.95 -1.79 9.55
CA GLY A 2 -26.59 -1.48 9.97
C GLY A 2 -26.45 0.03 9.99
N PHE A 3 -26.05 0.60 11.12
CA PHE A 3 -25.69 2.00 11.19
C PHE A 3 -24.42 2.18 10.35
N MET A 4 -24.60 2.80 9.18
CA MET A 4 -23.52 3.31 8.34
C MET A 4 -22.80 4.37 9.16
N ARG A 5 -21.59 4.05 9.62
CA ARG A 5 -20.73 4.96 10.36
C ARG A 5 -19.82 5.63 9.33
N ASP A 6 -20.14 6.88 9.05
CA ASP A 6 -19.27 7.80 8.32
C ASP A 6 -18.10 8.08 9.27
N VAL A 7 -16.92 7.57 8.94
CA VAL A 7 -15.74 7.66 9.81
C VAL A 7 -14.69 8.48 9.04
N GLU A 8 -14.14 9.49 9.70
CA GLU A 8 -13.19 10.44 9.12
C GLU A 8 -11.82 9.78 8.96
N ILE A 9 -11.68 8.95 7.92
CA ILE A 9 -10.40 8.32 7.57
C ILE A 9 -9.64 9.24 6.64
N VAL A 10 -8.40 9.54 7.01
CA VAL A 10 -7.51 10.30 6.14
C VAL A 10 -7.00 9.35 5.05
N TRP A 11 -7.33 9.66 3.79
CA TRP A 11 -6.86 8.89 2.64
C TRP A 11 -5.33 8.78 2.59
N ASP A 12 -4.64 9.84 2.99
CA ASP A 12 -3.17 9.90 3.06
C ASP A 12 -2.60 8.87 4.04
N ASP A 13 -3.24 8.68 5.20
CA ASP A 13 -2.86 7.67 6.20
C ASP A 13 -3.07 6.24 5.65
N LEU A 14 -4.16 6.00 4.92
CA LEU A 14 -4.36 4.72 4.21
C LEU A 14 -3.30 4.54 3.14
N LEU A 15 -2.98 5.58 2.38
CA LEU A 15 -1.95 5.54 1.34
C LEU A 15 -0.60 5.16 1.96
N GLU A 16 -0.17 5.84 3.02
CA GLU A 16 1.07 5.53 3.73
C GLU A 16 1.08 4.10 4.29
N ALA A 17 -0.02 3.65 4.89
CA ALA A 17 -0.14 2.28 5.42
C ALA A 17 -0.03 1.23 4.31
N PHE A 18 -0.68 1.47 3.16
CA PHE A 18 -0.60 0.56 2.01
C PHE A 18 0.72 0.67 1.26
N GLU A 19 1.41 1.82 1.27
CA GLU A 19 2.73 2.03 0.69
C GLU A 19 3.86 1.50 1.57
N ASN A 20 3.57 1.20 2.83
CA ASN A 20 4.57 0.72 3.76
C ASN A 20 5.12 -0.64 3.32
N VAL A 21 6.43 -0.65 3.02
CA VAL A 21 7.16 -1.84 2.59
C VAL A 21 7.68 -2.67 3.77
N ASP A 22 7.54 -2.18 5.01
CA ASP A 22 8.06 -2.83 6.20
C ASP A 22 7.16 -3.99 6.61
N ALA A 23 7.51 -5.20 6.16
CA ALA A 23 6.81 -6.44 6.54
C ALA A 23 6.88 -6.77 8.05
N GLU A 24 7.64 -5.98 8.82
CA GLU A 24 7.78 -6.10 10.28
C GLU A 24 6.72 -5.28 11.03
N THR A 25 5.90 -4.49 10.32
CA THR A 25 4.85 -3.65 10.91
C THR A 25 3.53 -3.91 10.20
N VAL A 26 2.47 -4.12 10.98
CA VAL A 26 1.11 -4.25 10.47
C VAL A 26 0.31 -3.02 10.83
N PHE A 27 -0.57 -2.61 9.93
CA PHE A 27 -1.44 -1.46 10.14
C PHE A 27 -2.86 -1.96 10.41
N PHE A 28 -3.52 -1.31 11.37
CA PHE A 28 -4.89 -1.57 11.74
C PHE A 28 -5.67 -0.27 11.68
N ILE A 29 -6.95 -0.38 11.32
CA ILE A 29 -7.88 0.74 11.42
C ILE A 29 -9.01 0.40 12.39
N ASP A 30 -9.31 1.34 13.28
CA ASP A 30 -10.50 1.27 14.12
C ASP A 30 -11.70 1.82 13.33
N ARG A 31 -12.71 0.98 13.06
CA ARG A 31 -13.92 1.40 12.32
C ARG A 31 -14.86 2.33 13.10
N ASP A 32 -14.69 2.43 14.42
CA ASP A 32 -15.54 3.22 15.30
C ASP A 32 -15.03 4.67 15.36
N THR A 33 -13.71 4.86 15.35
CA THR A 33 -13.05 6.17 15.39
C THR A 33 -12.44 6.61 14.05
N GLY A 34 -12.13 5.68 13.15
CA GLY A 34 -11.42 5.94 11.90
C GLY A 34 -9.90 6.06 12.05
N GLU A 35 -9.37 5.80 13.25
CA GLU A 35 -7.95 5.94 13.53
C GLU A 35 -7.16 4.77 12.95
N ILE A 36 -6.11 5.09 12.21
CA ILE A 36 -5.13 4.12 11.72
C ILE A 36 -3.94 4.11 12.70
N PHE A 37 -3.52 2.92 13.07
CA PHE A 37 -2.34 2.73 13.92
C PHE A 37 -1.50 1.57 13.43
N SER A 38 -0.20 1.67 13.66
CA SER A 38 0.77 0.66 13.25
C SER A 38 1.30 -0.09 14.47
N VAL A 39 1.41 -1.41 14.35
CA VAL A 39 1.87 -2.31 15.40
C VAL A 39 2.97 -3.19 14.82
N PRO A 40 4.14 -3.30 15.47
CA PRO A 40 5.17 -4.22 15.01
C PRO A 40 4.68 -5.68 15.15
N VAL A 41 4.98 -6.52 14.17
CA VAL A 41 4.62 -7.96 14.22
C VAL A 41 5.30 -8.68 15.39
N ASP A 42 6.45 -8.18 15.83
CA ASP A 42 7.20 -8.68 17.00
C ASP A 42 6.70 -8.05 18.32
N TYR A 43 5.48 -7.51 18.35
CA TYR A 43 4.90 -6.96 19.57
C TYR A 43 4.65 -8.08 20.59
N GLU A 44 5.47 -8.11 21.64
CA GLU A 44 5.48 -9.13 22.70
C GLU A 44 4.31 -8.97 23.70
N ASP A 45 3.09 -8.80 23.21
CA ASP A 45 1.87 -8.72 24.02
C ASP A 45 0.77 -9.57 23.38
N ASP A 46 0.72 -10.87 23.74
CA ASP A 46 -0.29 -11.81 23.24
C ASP A 46 -1.72 -11.35 23.58
N ASP A 47 -1.92 -10.73 24.75
CA ASP A 47 -3.23 -10.24 25.21
C ASP A 47 -3.78 -9.19 24.21
N PHE A 48 -2.91 -8.29 23.72
CA PHE A 48 -3.26 -7.35 22.66
C PHE A 48 -3.69 -8.05 21.37
N TRP A 49 -2.94 -9.06 20.90
CA TRP A 49 -3.29 -9.79 19.67
C TRP A 49 -4.60 -10.58 19.83
N GLU A 50 -4.82 -11.20 20.98
CA GLU A 50 -6.08 -11.88 21.31
C GLU A 50 -7.26 -10.89 21.33
N GLU A 51 -7.06 -9.69 21.87
CA GLU A 51 -8.09 -8.63 21.87
C GLU A 51 -8.39 -8.13 20.45
N ILE A 52 -7.37 -7.93 19.60
CA ILE A 52 -7.56 -7.53 18.20
C ILE A 52 -8.30 -8.62 17.42
N GLU A 53 -7.91 -9.89 17.57
CA GLU A 53 -8.57 -11.02 16.91
C GLU A 53 -10.01 -11.18 17.41
N ALA A 54 -10.26 -11.05 18.72
CA ALA A 54 -11.61 -11.08 19.29
C ALA A 54 -12.47 -9.90 18.83
N ASN A 55 -11.85 -8.79 18.43
CA ASN A 55 -12.49 -7.58 17.92
C ASN A 55 -12.18 -7.33 16.44
N GLU A 56 -12.02 -8.38 15.62
CA GLU A 56 -11.76 -8.27 14.17
C GLU A 56 -12.87 -7.49 13.42
N ASP A 57 -14.09 -7.51 13.95
CA ASP A 57 -15.21 -6.72 13.41
C ASP A 57 -14.98 -5.22 13.60
N ARG A 58 -14.20 -4.81 14.62
CA ARG A 58 -13.89 -3.41 14.96
C ARG A 58 -12.54 -2.96 14.41
N TYR A 59 -11.52 -3.78 14.56
CA TYR A 59 -10.16 -3.49 14.11
C TYR A 59 -9.90 -4.23 12.82
N LEU A 60 -9.88 -3.50 11.71
CA LEU A 60 -9.62 -4.09 10.41
C LEU A 60 -8.13 -4.01 10.12
N GLN A 61 -7.55 -5.17 9.83
CA GLN A 61 -6.17 -5.27 9.41
C GLN A 61 -6.02 -4.79 7.97
N ILE A 62 -5.11 -3.83 7.76
CA ILE A 62 -4.71 -3.38 6.44
C ILE A 62 -3.76 -4.43 5.85
N PRO A 63 -4.01 -4.92 4.61
CA PRO A 63 -3.14 -5.89 3.98
C PRO A 63 -1.76 -5.27 3.68
N ASP A 64 -0.71 -6.07 3.81
CA ASP A 64 0.66 -5.65 3.53
C ASP A 64 0.89 -5.31 2.05
N PHE A 65 2.01 -4.62 1.82
CA PHE A 65 2.46 -4.28 0.48
C PHE A 65 2.78 -5.55 -0.33
N ASP A 66 1.99 -5.81 -1.38
CA ASP A 66 2.28 -6.90 -2.33
C ASP A 66 3.50 -6.55 -3.18
N TYR A 67 4.66 -7.03 -2.72
CA TYR A 67 5.88 -7.06 -3.51
C TYR A 67 5.70 -7.75 -4.87
N ASP A 68 4.81 -8.75 -4.94
CA ASP A 68 4.50 -9.45 -6.19
C ASP A 68 3.71 -8.57 -7.16
N GLN A 69 2.71 -7.81 -6.69
CA GLN A 69 1.95 -6.87 -7.53
C GLN A 69 2.83 -5.71 -7.98
N GLU A 70 3.65 -5.14 -7.10
CA GLU A 70 4.57 -4.08 -7.50
C GLU A 70 5.58 -4.59 -8.53
N ARG A 71 6.15 -5.78 -8.32
CA ARG A 71 7.03 -6.39 -9.32
C ARG A 71 6.30 -6.55 -10.65
N GLN A 72 5.07 -7.04 -10.66
CA GLN A 72 4.29 -7.19 -11.89
C GLN A 72 4.03 -5.85 -12.57
N LEU A 73 3.65 -4.81 -11.82
CA LEU A 73 3.48 -3.45 -12.31
C LEU A 73 4.78 -2.91 -12.92
N LEU A 74 5.90 -3.08 -12.22
CA LEU A 74 7.23 -2.72 -12.73
C LEU A 74 7.56 -3.46 -14.02
N HIS A 75 7.28 -4.77 -14.08
CA HIS A 75 7.49 -5.58 -15.28
C HIS A 75 6.66 -5.08 -16.46
N GLU A 76 5.37 -4.78 -16.27
CA GLU A 76 4.51 -4.24 -17.33
C GLU A 76 4.92 -2.82 -17.73
N PHE A 77 5.32 -1.98 -16.77
CA PHE A 77 5.85 -0.63 -17.02
C PHE A 77 7.10 -0.69 -17.90
N ILE A 78 8.08 -1.51 -17.54
CA ILE A 78 9.33 -1.71 -18.29
C ILE A 78 9.08 -2.27 -19.69
N LYS A 79 8.06 -3.12 -19.84
CA LYS A 79 7.66 -3.67 -21.13
C LYS A 79 7.01 -2.62 -22.02
N GLY A 80 6.27 -1.68 -21.45
CA GLY A 80 5.66 -0.53 -22.12
C GLY A 80 6.63 0.63 -22.43
N MET A 81 7.82 0.65 -21.82
CA MET A 81 8.83 1.67 -22.09
C MET A 81 9.32 1.67 -23.53
N THR A 82 9.29 2.83 -24.16
CA THR A 82 9.91 3.07 -25.48
C THR A 82 11.44 3.13 -25.38
N ASN A 83 11.98 3.46 -24.21
CA ASN A 83 13.42 3.65 -23.99
C ASN A 83 14.13 2.31 -23.75
N SER A 84 14.73 1.76 -24.81
CA SER A 84 15.42 0.46 -24.77
C SER A 84 16.63 0.42 -23.83
N SER A 85 17.29 1.57 -23.60
CA SER A 85 18.44 1.65 -22.68
C SER A 85 18.00 1.54 -21.23
N LEU A 86 16.96 2.28 -20.84
CA LEU A 86 16.39 2.23 -19.50
C LEU A 86 15.77 0.85 -19.23
N LYS A 87 15.00 0.34 -20.19
CA LYS A 87 14.41 -0.99 -20.15
C LYS A 87 15.45 -2.08 -19.81
N GLY A 88 16.56 -2.13 -20.53
CA GLY A 88 17.62 -3.13 -20.30
C GLY A 88 18.40 -2.96 -18.99
N LEU A 89 18.38 -1.76 -18.39
CA LEU A 89 18.94 -1.53 -17.05
C LEU A 89 17.97 -2.03 -15.98
N LEU A 90 16.68 -1.68 -16.10
CA LEU A 90 15.64 -2.07 -15.15
C LEU A 90 15.38 -3.59 -15.17
N GLU A 91 15.30 -4.22 -16.34
CA GLU A 91 15.17 -5.68 -16.46
C GLU A 91 16.31 -6.43 -15.76
N ARG A 92 17.55 -5.93 -15.92
CA ARG A 92 18.73 -6.52 -15.26
C ARG A 92 18.74 -6.28 -13.76
N SER A 93 18.28 -5.12 -13.30
CA SER A 93 18.11 -4.84 -11.88
C SER A 93 17.04 -5.75 -11.27
N LEU A 94 15.90 -5.95 -11.94
CA LEU A 94 14.77 -6.80 -11.50
C LEU A 94 15.10 -8.30 -11.37
N MET A 95 15.98 -8.80 -12.24
CA MET A 95 16.46 -10.19 -12.18
C MET A 95 17.52 -10.43 -11.08
N GLY A 96 18.07 -9.37 -10.46
CA GLY A 96 19.07 -9.48 -9.41
C GLY A 96 18.46 -9.63 -8.00
N LYS A 97 19.12 -10.38 -7.13
CA LYS A 97 18.71 -10.66 -5.72
C LYS A 97 18.72 -9.41 -4.79
N GLN A 98 19.22 -8.27 -5.27
CA GLN A 98 19.29 -6.98 -4.55
C GLN A 98 18.75 -5.89 -5.48
N THR A 99 17.43 -5.80 -5.53
CA THR A 99 16.68 -5.31 -6.70
C THR A 99 16.27 -3.85 -6.60
N PHE A 100 15.86 -3.41 -5.40
CA PHE A 100 15.20 -2.12 -5.17
C PHE A 100 16.15 -0.93 -5.19
N GLY A 101 17.24 -0.97 -4.41
CA GLY A 101 18.17 0.16 -4.34
C GLY A 101 18.81 0.54 -5.68
N ARG A 102 18.92 -0.41 -6.61
CA ARG A 102 19.45 -0.12 -7.96
C ARG A 102 18.40 0.52 -8.88
N LEU A 103 17.13 0.21 -8.64
CA LEU A 103 16.00 0.69 -9.41
C LEU A 103 15.78 2.18 -9.13
N GLU A 104 15.74 2.55 -7.85
CA GLU A 104 15.64 3.95 -7.40
C GLU A 104 16.83 4.81 -7.88
N GLU A 105 18.06 4.27 -7.80
CA GLU A 105 19.22 4.99 -8.33
C GLU A 105 19.12 5.25 -9.83
N ILE A 106 18.66 4.27 -10.63
CA ILE A 106 18.46 4.46 -12.06
C ILE A 106 17.36 5.50 -12.32
N LEU A 107 16.23 5.37 -11.62
CA LEU A 107 15.07 6.27 -11.72
C LEU A 107 15.41 7.72 -11.33
N SER A 108 16.35 7.92 -10.41
CA SER A 108 16.88 9.24 -10.05
C SER A 108 17.48 9.99 -11.25
N PHE A 109 17.99 9.27 -12.26
CA PHE A 109 18.48 9.87 -13.51
C PHE A 109 17.37 10.15 -14.54
N TYR A 110 16.15 9.65 -14.33
CA TYR A 110 15.02 9.75 -15.25
C TYR A 110 13.74 10.21 -14.52
N PRO A 111 13.65 11.49 -14.12
CA PRO A 111 12.51 12.01 -13.36
C PRO A 111 11.18 11.77 -14.08
N GLU A 112 11.12 11.93 -15.41
CA GLU A 112 9.90 11.69 -16.21
C GLU A 112 9.37 10.25 -16.09
N GLU A 113 10.26 9.27 -16.02
CA GLU A 113 9.88 7.86 -15.91
C GLU A 113 9.56 7.50 -14.44
N THR A 114 10.22 8.13 -13.49
CA THR A 114 9.90 8.05 -12.06
C THR A 114 8.49 8.57 -11.78
N GLU A 115 8.14 9.74 -12.32
CA GLU A 115 6.79 10.31 -12.19
C GLU A 115 5.74 9.38 -12.80
N ARG A 116 6.02 8.76 -13.95
CA ARG A 116 5.12 7.75 -14.53
C ARG A 116 4.97 6.52 -13.66
N LEU A 117 6.06 6.01 -13.10
CA LEU A 117 6.02 4.85 -12.21
C LEU A 117 5.23 5.17 -10.95
N LEU A 118 5.50 6.33 -10.33
CA LEU A 118 4.76 6.80 -9.15
C LEU A 118 3.27 6.96 -9.46
N ALA A 119 2.91 7.53 -10.60
CA ALA A 119 1.50 7.63 -11.01
C ALA A 119 0.84 6.26 -11.16
N LEU A 120 1.52 5.28 -11.76
CA LEU A 120 1.01 3.91 -11.88
C LEU A 120 0.87 3.23 -10.51
N LYS A 121 1.85 3.41 -9.61
CA LYS A 121 1.79 2.90 -8.24
C LYS A 121 0.62 3.53 -7.48
N ASP A 122 0.47 4.85 -7.55
CA ASP A 122 -0.63 5.59 -6.94
C ASP A 122 -1.99 5.11 -7.44
N GLU A 123 -2.16 4.91 -8.75
CA GLU A 123 -3.39 4.35 -9.31
C GLU A 123 -3.67 2.92 -8.82
N LEU A 124 -2.64 2.07 -8.76
CA LEU A 124 -2.77 0.69 -8.27
C LEU A 124 -3.15 0.65 -6.79
N ILE A 125 -2.46 1.44 -5.97
CA ILE A 125 -2.70 1.52 -4.53
C ILE A 125 -4.07 2.12 -4.27
N SER A 126 -4.41 3.21 -4.96
CA SER A 126 -5.74 3.82 -4.89
C SER A 126 -6.86 2.85 -5.24
N ALA A 127 -6.68 2.05 -6.30
CA ALA A 127 -7.65 1.03 -6.68
C ALA A 127 -7.75 -0.08 -5.61
N ARG A 128 -6.63 -0.49 -5.01
CA ARG A 128 -6.58 -1.49 -3.94
C ARG A 128 -7.24 -0.98 -2.67
N ILE A 129 -6.94 0.24 -2.24
CA ILE A 129 -7.57 0.89 -1.08
C ILE A 129 -9.08 0.96 -1.31
N ARG A 130 -9.55 1.43 -2.47
CA ARG A 130 -10.99 1.45 -2.76
C ARG A 130 -11.62 0.07 -2.70
N ASN A 131 -11.00 -0.93 -3.33
CA ASN A 131 -11.53 -2.29 -3.30
C ASN A 131 -11.58 -2.87 -1.88
N TRP A 132 -10.56 -2.57 -1.07
CA TRP A 132 -10.51 -2.97 0.32
C TRP A 132 -11.57 -2.25 1.15
N LEU A 133 -11.74 -0.94 0.99
CA LEU A 133 -12.79 -0.16 1.65
C LEU A 133 -14.19 -0.70 1.29
N GLU A 134 -14.45 -0.95 0.00
CA GLU A 134 -15.72 -1.53 -0.47
C GLU A 134 -15.97 -2.93 0.12
N ASN A 135 -14.95 -3.78 0.18
CA ASN A 135 -15.07 -5.13 0.73
C ASN A 135 -15.33 -5.12 2.25
N ASN A 136 -14.85 -4.09 2.94
CA ASN A 136 -15.02 -3.91 4.38
C ASN A 136 -16.20 -2.98 4.75
N ASP A 137 -17.00 -2.54 3.78
CA ASP A 137 -18.14 -1.61 3.95
C ASP A 137 -17.73 -0.29 4.64
N ILE A 138 -16.50 0.17 4.38
CA ILE A 138 -15.94 1.41 4.93
C ILE A 138 -16.16 2.54 3.93
N PHE A 139 -16.78 3.63 4.38
CA PHE A 139 -16.95 4.83 3.58
C PHE A 139 -16.07 5.94 4.15
N LEU A 140 -15.20 6.48 3.31
CA LEU A 140 -14.49 7.72 3.61
C LEU A 140 -15.55 8.82 3.75
N SER A 141 -15.48 9.60 4.83
CA SER A 141 -16.19 10.87 4.91
C SER A 141 -15.72 11.74 3.75
N ASP A 142 -16.53 11.83 2.69
CA ASP A 142 -16.34 12.80 1.61
C ASP A 142 -16.52 14.18 2.25
N ASP A 143 -15.41 14.85 2.59
CA ASP A 143 -15.45 16.23 3.03
C ASP A 143 -16.10 17.04 1.91
N HIS A 144 -17.31 17.46 2.23
CA HIS A 144 -18.26 18.10 1.37
C HIS A 144 -17.65 19.41 0.87
N HIS A 145 -17.39 19.49 -0.45
CA HIS A 145 -17.11 20.73 -1.17
C HIS A 145 -18.08 21.86 -0.81
#